data_AF-A0A1H6VZZ6-F1
#
_entry.id   AF-A0A1H6VZZ6-F1
#
_cell.length_a   1.000
_cell.length_b   1.000
_cell.length_c   1.000
_cell.angle_alpha   90.00
_cell.angle_beta   90.00
_cell.angle_gamma   90.00
#
_symmetry.space_group_name_H-M   'P 1'
#
loop_
_entity.id
_entity.type
_entity.pdbx_description
1 polymer ?
#
loop_
_entity_poly.entity_id
_entity_poly.type
_entity_poly.pdbx_seq_one_letter_code
_entity_poly.pdbx_strand_id
1 'polypeptide(L)' 'MAKYAGVSIWQVAQVWAAADFKPHWLRTFKISNDPHFADKVVDVVGLYLNPPDNALVLSVDEKTQIQALDRT' A
#
# COMPACT_ATOMS: atom_id res chain seq x y z
N MET A 1 -4.13 -20.04 2.37
CA MET A 1 -5.20 -20.55 1.50
C MET A 1 -5.30 -22.08 1.51
N ALA A 2 -4.28 -22.84 1.07
CA ALA A 2 -4.31 -24.30 1.04
C ALA A 2 -4.71 -24.97 2.37
N LYS A 3 -4.04 -24.60 3.48
CA LYS A 3 -4.38 -25.07 4.84
C LYS A 3 -5.81 -24.69 5.27
N TYR A 4 -6.28 -23.50 4.89
CA TYR A 4 -7.61 -23.01 5.24
C TYR A 4 -8.71 -23.80 4.50
N ALA A 5 -8.49 -24.08 3.22
CA ALA A 5 -9.45 -24.80 2.38
C ALA A 5 -9.28 -26.33 2.40
N GLY A 6 -8.29 -26.87 3.12
CA GLY A 6 -8.07 -28.32 3.21
C GLY A 6 -7.60 -28.98 1.91
N VAL A 7 -7.00 -28.23 0.99
CA VAL A 7 -6.57 -28.70 -0.33
C VAL A 7 -5.06 -28.62 -0.51
N SER A 8 -4.54 -29.32 -1.51
CA SER A 8 -3.13 -29.23 -1.86
C SER A 8 -2.77 -27.84 -2.40
N ILE A 9 -1.50 -27.45 -2.24
CA ILE A 9 -0.96 -26.19 -2.78
C ILE A 9 -1.15 -26.14 -4.31
N TRP A 10 -1.02 -27.28 -4.98
CA TRP A 10 -1.17 -27.41 -6.43
C TRP A 10 -2.59 -27.12 -6.91
N GLN A 11 -3.60 -27.59 -6.19
CA GLN A 11 -5.00 -27.26 -6.47
C GLN A 11 -5.29 -25.77 -6.33
N VAL A 12 -4.73 -25.12 -5.31
CA VAL A 12 -4.86 -23.65 -5.16
C VAL A 12 -4.22 -22.93 -6.35
N ALA A 13 -3.03 -23.34 -6.77
CA ALA A 13 -2.33 -22.72 -7.90
C ALA A 13 -3.11 -22.87 -9.22
N GLN A 14 -3.67 -24.05 -9.49
CA GLN A 14 -4.52 -24.30 -10.66
C GLN A 14 -5.76 -23.41 -10.67
N VAL A 15 -6.47 -23.32 -9.55
CA VAL A 15 -7.68 -22.49 -9.44
C VAL A 15 -7.34 -21.01 -9.63
N TRP A 16 -6.25 -20.53 -9.03
CA TRP A 16 -5.82 -19.14 -9.22
C TRP A 16 -5.41 -18.84 -10.66
N ALA A 17 -4.66 -19.73 -11.31
CA ALA A 17 -4.29 -19.57 -12.71
C ALA A 17 -5.52 -19.56 -13.64
N ALA A 18 -6.48 -20.46 -13.41
CA ALA A 18 -7.72 -20.53 -14.18
C ALA A 18 -8.60 -19.28 -14.01
N ALA A 19 -8.51 -18.62 -12.86
CA ALA A 19 -9.25 -17.40 -12.56
C ALA A 19 -8.49 -16.09 -12.91
N ASP A 20 -7.28 -16.18 -13.49
CA ASP A 20 -6.31 -15.07 -13.60
C ASP A 20 -6.15 -14.29 -12.27
N PHE A 21 -6.27 -15.02 -11.16
CA PHE A 21 -6.21 -14.42 -9.84
C PHE A 21 -4.75 -14.18 -9.48
N LYS A 22 -4.41 -12.90 -9.29
CA LYS A 22 -3.09 -12.45 -8.86
C LYS A 22 -3.19 -11.97 -7.41
N PRO A 23 -2.90 -12.82 -6.39
CA PRO A 23 -3.01 -12.43 -4.99
C PRO A 23 -2.15 -11.21 -4.63
N HIS A 24 -1.02 -11.06 -5.31
CA HIS A 24 -0.10 -9.93 -5.16
C HIS A 24 -0.61 -8.63 -5.82
N TRP A 25 -1.70 -8.69 -6.60
CA TRP A 25 -2.39 -7.52 -7.18
C TRP A 25 -3.65 -7.15 -6.40
N LEU A 26 -3.82 -7.69 -5.20
CA LEU A 26 -4.78 -7.17 -4.24
C LEU A 26 -4.58 -5.65 -4.15
N ARG A 27 -5.58 -4.89 -4.64
CA ARG A 27 -5.65 -3.43 -4.50
C ARG A 27 -6.06 -3.08 -3.06
N THR A 28 -5.28 -3.57 -2.10
CA THR A 28 -5.41 -3.18 -0.71
C THR A 28 -4.69 -1.86 -0.53
N PHE A 29 -5.42 -0.85 -0.08
CA PHE A 29 -4.78 0.36 0.41
C PHE A 29 -4.15 0.04 1.77
N LYS A 30 -2.90 0.45 1.99
CA LYS A 30 -2.29 0.35 3.32
C LYS A 30 -2.95 1.43 4.19
N ILE A 31 -3.96 1.05 4.94
CA ILE A 31 -4.62 1.93 5.91
C ILE A 31 -3.88 1.79 7.25
N SER A 32 -3.56 2.92 7.88
CA SER A 32 -3.05 2.94 9.24
C SER A 32 -4.15 2.59 10.23
N ASN A 33 -3.83 1.84 11.29
CA ASN A 33 -4.76 1.60 12.41
C ASN A 33 -4.84 2.79 13.39
N ASP A 34 -4.23 3.92 13.06
CA ASP A 34 -4.30 5.14 13.87
C ASP A 34 -5.75 5.66 13.93
N PRO A 35 -6.34 5.83 15.13
CA PRO A 35 -7.68 6.38 15.29
C PRO A 35 -7.86 7.77 14.67
N HIS A 36 -6.78 8.54 14.54
CA HIS A 36 -6.79 9.89 13.96
C HIS A 36 -6.26 9.92 12.52
N PHE A 37 -6.23 8.78 11.83
CA PHE A 37 -5.66 8.69 10.48
C PHE A 37 -6.30 9.67 9.50
N ALA A 38 -7.63 9.76 9.49
CA ALA A 38 -8.36 10.61 8.56
C ALA A 38 -8.00 12.10 8.75
N ASP A 39 -7.99 12.58 10.00
CA ASP A 39 -7.67 13.97 10.31
C ASP A 39 -6.24 14.32 9.90
N LYS A 40 -5.27 13.44 10.21
CA LYS A 40 -3.87 13.64 9.80
C LYS A 40 -3.70 13.67 8.29
N VAL A 41 -4.43 12.83 7.55
CA VAL A 41 -4.40 12.84 6.09
C VAL A 41 -4.95 14.16 5.56
N VAL A 42 -6.06 14.66 6.12
CA VAL A 42 -6.64 15.95 5.73
C VAL A 42 -5.65 17.08 5.98
N ASP A 43 -5.00 17.11 7.14
CA ASP A 43 -4.01 18.14 7.47
C ASP A 43 -2.82 18.13 6.50
N VAL A 44 -2.26 16.94 6.22
CA VAL A 44 -1.14 16.78 5.28
C VAL A 44 -1.54 17.16 3.85
N VAL A 45 -2.71 16.73 3.39
CA VAL A 45 -3.23 17.12 2.06
C VAL A 45 -3.49 18.62 2.00
N GLY A 46 -3.94 19.23 3.10
CA GLY A 46 -4.12 20.67 3.24
C GLY A 46 -2.85 21.45 2.94
N LEU A 47 -1.68 20.95 3.35
CA LEU A 47 -0.38 21.57 3.05
C LEU A 47 -0.08 21.63 1.54
N TYR A 48 -0.60 20.69 0.75
CA TYR A 48 -0.45 20.71 -0.72
C TYR A 48 -1.50 21.58 -1.40
N LEU A 49 -2.73 21.61 -0.88
CA LEU A 49 -3.83 22.36 -1.50
C LEU A 49 -3.78 23.86 -1.18
N ASN A 50 -3.36 24.22 0.03
CA ASN A 50 -3.25 25.61 0.47
C ASN A 50 -1.97 25.80 1.29
N PRO A 51 -0.80 25.82 0.62
CA PRO A 51 0.48 25.95 1.30
C PRO A 51 0.61 27.32 1.97
N PRO A 52 1.18 27.41 3.19
CA PRO A 52 1.54 28.69 3.80
C PRO A 52 2.58 29.45 2.98
N ASP A 53 2.65 30.78 3.17
CA ASP A 53 3.66 31.61 2.50
C ASP A 53 5.07 31.16 2.86
N ASN A 54 5.91 30.99 1.82
CA ASN A 54 7.30 30.50 1.94
C ASN A 54 7.45 29.12 2.61
N ALA A 55 6.43 28.25 2.52
CA ALA A 55 6.49 26.92 3.10
C ALA A 55 7.44 25.97 2.34
N LEU A 56 8.23 25.20 3.11
CA LEU A 56 9.00 24.06 2.63
C LEU A 56 8.38 22.77 3.16
N VAL A 57 7.92 21.89 2.27
CA VAL A 57 7.37 20.58 2.63
C VAL A 57 8.43 19.51 2.39
N LEU A 58 8.89 18.88 3.46
CA LEU A 58 9.82 17.74 3.40
C LEU A 58 9.03 16.44 3.58
N SER A 59 9.20 15.51 2.63
CA SER A 59 8.57 14.18 2.68
C SER A 59 9.65 13.12 2.74
N VAL A 60 9.57 12.23 3.74
CA VAL A 60 10.49 11.11 3.92
C VAL A 60 9.66 9.84 4.04
N ASP A 61 9.99 8.84 3.24
CA ASP A 61 9.32 7.55 3.25
C ASP A 61 10.40 6.46 3.35
N GLU A 62 10.37 5.70 4.44
CA GLU A 62 11.24 4.55 4.61
C GLU A 62 10.52 3.29 4.12
N LYS A 63 11.04 2.70 3.04
CA LYS A 63 10.57 1.40 2.54
C LYS A 63 11.62 0.33 2.80
N THR A 64 11.32 -0.58 3.71
CA THR A 64 12.17 -1.76 3.92
C THR A 64 12.16 -2.64 2.66
N GLN A 65 13.33 -3.19 2.31
CA GLN A 65 13.52 -4.12 1.18
C GLN A 65 13.29 -3.56 -0.24
N ILE A 66 13.19 -2.24 -0.41
CA ILE A 66 13.19 -1.60 -1.72
C ILE A 66 14.33 -0.59 -1.75
N GLN A 67 15.30 -0.79 -2.64
CA GLN A 67 16.35 0.20 -2.87
C GLN A 67 15.72 1.44 -3.50
N ALA A 68 15.96 2.61 -2.89
CA ALA A 68 15.67 3.87 -3.55
C ALA A 68 16.52 3.95 -4.82
N LEU A 69 15.88 3.77 -5.97
CA LEU A 69 16.51 3.96 -7.27
C LEU A 69 16.39 5.43 -7.61
N ASP A 70 17.52 6.13 -7.62
CA ASP A 70 17.58 7.47 -8.15
C ASP A 70 17.35 7.43 -9.67
N ARG A 71 16.38 8.21 -10.13
CA ARG A 71 16.07 8.40 -11.56
C ARG A 71 16.14 9.90 -11.78
N THR A 72 17.36 10.38 -12.02
CA THR A 72 17.63 11.75 -12.45
C THR A 72 16.96 12.03 -13.79
#